data_AF-A0A533W5F4-F1
#
_entry.id   AF-A0A533W5F4-F1
#
_cell.length_a   1.000
_cell.length_b   1.000
_cell.length_c   1.000
_cell.angle_alpha   90.00
_cell.angle_beta   90.00
_cell.angle_gamma   90.00
#
_symmetry.space_group_name_H-M   'P 1'
#
loop_
_entity.id
_entity.type
_entity.pdbx_description
1 polymer ?
#
loop_
_entity_poly.entity_id
_entity_poly.type
_entity_poly.pdbx_seq_one_letter_code
_entity_poly.pdbx_strand_id
1 'polypeptide(L)'
;VGDGQYTIELFVDDLIALLDHLKIDKAILCGFSMGGYIALRAIERNPDRFSALILCDTMSAADSNEAKIMRANAIKQIKKEGVER
;
A
#
# COMPACT_ATOMS: atom_id res chain seq x y z
N VAL A 1 20.13 -7.16 1.20
CA VAL A 1 18.80 -7.24 0.55
C VAL A 1 17.81 -7.54 1.65
N GLY A 2 16.75 -6.73 1.81
CA GLY A 2 15.91 -6.71 3.01
C GLY A 2 15.24 -8.05 3.36
N ASP A 3 14.67 -8.14 4.57
CA ASP A 3 13.98 -9.32 5.11
C ASP A 3 12.68 -9.70 4.37
N GLY A 4 12.32 -8.95 3.32
CA GLY A 4 11.19 -9.19 2.45
C GLY A 4 9.84 -8.89 3.10
N GLN A 5 9.82 -8.06 4.14
CA GLN A 5 8.59 -7.58 4.78
C GLN A 5 8.03 -6.37 4.00
N TYR A 6 7.02 -6.63 3.17
CA TYR A 6 6.29 -5.58 2.44
C TYR A 6 5.02 -5.22 3.22
N THR A 7 5.08 -4.11 3.95
CA THR A 7 3.95 -3.60 4.74
C THR A 7 3.32 -2.40 4.05
N ILE A 8 2.07 -2.10 4.39
CA ILE A 8 1.43 -0.86 3.93
C ILE A 8 2.21 0.37 4.43
N GLU A 9 2.72 0.33 5.65
CA GLU A 9 3.56 1.41 6.21
C GLU A 9 4.81 1.67 5.37
N LEU A 10 5.49 0.61 4.94
CA LEU A 10 6.66 0.73 4.06
C LEU A 10 6.30 1.46 2.76
N PHE A 11 5.17 1.10 2.13
CA PHE A 11 4.73 1.77 0.92
C PHE A 11 4.29 3.22 1.14
N VAL A 12 3.78 3.55 2.34
CA VAL A 12 3.48 4.94 2.70
C VAL A 12 4.78 5.74 2.89
N ASP A 13 5.78 5.19 3.58
CA ASP A 13 7.09 5.82 3.72
C ASP A 13 7.72 6.08 2.35
N ASP A 14 7.69 5.09 1.45
CA ASP A 14 8.20 5.22 0.09
C ASP A 14 7.45 6.31 -0.70
N LEU A 15 6.12 6.37 -0.57
CA LEU A 15 5.30 7.40 -1.22
C LEU A 15 5.72 8.80 -0.74
N ILE A 16 5.84 9.01 0.57
CA ILE A 16 6.23 10.31 1.14
C ILE A 16 7.66 10.67 0.72
N ALA A 17 8.59 9.74 0.81
CA ALA A 17 9.97 9.94 0.37
C ALA A 17 10.05 10.29 -1.13
N LEU A 18 9.20 9.67 -1.96
CA LEU A 18 9.12 9.98 -3.38
C LEU A 18 8.59 11.41 -3.61
N LEU A 19 7.54 11.82 -2.90
CA LEU A 19 7.03 13.20 -3.00
C LEU A 19 8.11 14.21 -2.59
N ASP A 20 8.86 13.93 -1.53
CA ASP A 20 9.95 14.79 -1.06
C ASP A 20 11.09 14.87 -2.10
N HIS A 21 11.49 13.73 -2.66
CA HIS A 21 12.50 13.66 -3.72
C HIS A 21 12.09 14.45 -4.96
N LEU A 22 10.81 14.38 -5.34
CA LEU A 22 10.24 15.11 -6.46
C LEU A 22 9.89 16.57 -6.12
N LYS A 23 10.07 17.00 -4.86
CA LYS A 23 9.72 18.33 -4.35
C LYS A 23 8.24 18.68 -4.56
N ILE A 24 7.37 17.70 -4.31
CA ILE A 24 5.92 17.87 -4.35
C ILE A 24 5.43 18.07 -2.91
N ASP A 25 5.15 19.32 -2.56
CA ASP A 25 4.70 19.67 -1.21
C ASP A 25 3.28 19.15 -0.94
N LYS A 26 2.39 19.25 -1.93
CA LYS A 26 0.99 18.81 -1.82
C LYS A 26 0.47 18.19 -3.11
N ALA A 27 -0.21 17.04 -3.01
CA ALA A 27 -0.71 16.28 -4.17
C ALA A 27 -2.21 15.96 -4.09
N ILE A 28 -2.83 15.65 -5.23
CA ILE A 28 -4.09 14.90 -5.27
C ILE A 28 -3.70 13.43 -5.41
N LEU A 29 -4.11 12.59 -4.47
CA LEU A 29 -3.71 11.19 -4.43
C LEU A 29 -4.81 10.29 -5.02
N CYS A 30 -4.45 9.45 -5.99
CA CYS A 30 -5.33 8.45 -6.57
C CYS A 30 -4.84 7.05 -6.18
N GLY A 31 -5.66 6.29 -5.43
CA GLY A 31 -5.38 4.92 -5.03
C GLY A 31 -6.21 3.91 -5.83
N PHE A 32 -5.56 2.95 -6.47
CA PHE A 32 -6.19 1.87 -7.24
C PHE A 32 -5.90 0.49 -6.63
N SER A 33 -6.92 -0.35 -6.44
CA SER A 33 -6.77 -1.70 -5.86
C SER A 33 -5.98 -1.67 -4.53
N MET A 34 -4.84 -2.36 -4.41
CA MET A 34 -3.96 -2.29 -3.23
C MET A 34 -3.51 -0.85 -2.91
N GLY A 35 -3.35 -0.02 -3.95
CA GLY A 35 -3.00 1.39 -3.82
C GLY A 35 -4.03 2.22 -3.05
N GLY A 36 -5.30 1.77 -2.97
CA GLY A 36 -6.31 2.42 -2.13
C GLY A 36 -5.99 2.33 -0.64
N TYR A 37 -5.52 1.16 -0.17
CA TYR A 37 -5.11 0.98 1.23
C TYR A 37 -3.90 1.85 1.58
N ILE A 38 -2.93 1.93 0.67
CA ILE A 38 -1.76 2.81 0.81
C ILE A 38 -2.22 4.27 0.86
N ALA A 39 -3.11 4.69 -0.05
CA ALA A 39 -3.59 6.06 -0.12
C ALA A 39 -4.39 6.49 1.12
N LEU A 40 -5.26 5.61 1.62
CA LEU A 40 -5.99 5.83 2.86
C LEU A 40 -5.04 6.00 4.04
N ARG A 41 -4.04 5.12 4.16
CA ARG A 41 -3.06 5.21 5.25
C ARG A 41 -2.16 6.44 5.14
N ALA A 42 -1.76 6.83 3.92
CA ALA A 42 -0.97 8.03 3.68
C ALA A 42 -1.71 9.30 4.09
N ILE A 43 -3.00 9.40 3.77
CA ILE A 43 -3.83 10.56 4.17
C ILE A 43 -4.06 10.59 5.67
N GLU A 44 -4.30 9.44 6.30
CA GLU A 44 -4.44 9.36 7.76
C GLU A 44 -3.17 9.85 8.48
N ARG A 45 -1.98 9.47 7.98
CA ARG A 45 -0.70 9.79 8.61
C ARG A 45 -0.17 11.18 8.26
N ASN A 46 -0.41 11.66 7.04
CA ASN A 46 0.16 12.91 6.51
C ASN A 46 -0.92 13.77 5.82
N PRO A 47 -2.01 14.15 6.51
CA PRO A 47 -3.16 14.82 5.87
C PRO A 47 -2.79 16.12 5.15
N ASP A 48 -1.80 16.86 5.65
CA ASP A 48 -1.36 18.13 5.05
C ASP A 48 -0.70 17.97 3.67
N ARG A 49 -0.21 16.76 3.36
CA ARG A 49 0.45 16.45 2.08
C ARG A 49 -0.52 16.23 0.94
N PHE A 50 -1.83 16.18 1.20
CA PHE A 50 -2.83 15.84 0.21
C PHE A 50 -3.99 16.85 0.15
N SER A 51 -4.37 17.26 -1.05
CA SER A 51 -5.50 18.19 -1.29
C SER A 51 -6.81 17.45 -1.56
N ALA A 52 -6.73 16.22 -2.06
CA ALA A 52 -7.90 15.38 -2.35
C ALA A 52 -7.48 13.90 -2.49
N LEU A 53 -8.46 13.01 -2.37
CA LEU A 53 -8.32 11.55 -2.54
C LEU A 53 -9.27 11.06 -3.62
N ILE A 54 -8.77 10.20 -4.50
CA ILE A 54 -9.55 9.43 -5.47
C ILE A 54 -9.33 7.94 -5.17
N LEU A 55 -10.40 7.18 -5.03
CA LEU A 55 -10.37 5.73 -4.80
C LEU A 55 -11.01 5.02 -5.99
N CYS A 56 -10.24 4.15 -6.64
CA CYS A 56 -10.66 3.42 -7.83
C CYS A 56 -10.54 1.91 -7.60
N ASP A 57 -11.63 1.16 -7.79
CA ASP A 57 -11.65 -0.30 -7.69
C ASP A 57 -10.90 -0.84 -6.46
N THR A 58 -11.23 -0.29 -5.29
CA THR A 58 -10.58 -0.56 -4.02
C THR A 58 -11.62 -0.51 -2.89
N MET A 59 -11.20 -0.80 -1.67
CA MET A 59 -12.06 -0.76 -0.49
C MET A 59 -11.37 -0.06 0.68
N SER A 60 -12.18 0.54 1.55
CA SER A 60 -11.72 1.15 2.80
C SER A 60 -11.71 0.19 3.98
N ALA A 61 -12.48 -0.90 3.90
CA ALA A 61 -12.54 -1.90 4.94
C ALA A 61 -11.27 -2.76 4.93
N ALA A 62 -10.85 -3.20 6.12
CA ALA A 62 -9.80 -4.19 6.24
C ALA A 62 -10.27 -5.54 5.66
N ASP A 63 -9.32 -6.31 5.13
CA ASP A 63 -9.53 -7.71 4.78
C ASP A 63 -10.08 -8.50 5.98
N SER A 64 -10.97 -9.46 5.68
CA SER A 64 -11.43 -10.43 6.67
C SER A 64 -10.27 -11.30 7.17
N ASN A 65 -10.45 -11.94 8.32
CA ASN A 65 -9.44 -12.84 8.87
C ASN A 65 -9.14 -14.00 7.91
N GLU A 66 -10.18 -14.53 7.25
CA GLU A 66 -10.06 -15.59 6.25
C GLU A 66 -9.22 -15.15 5.06
N ALA A 67 -9.48 -13.94 4.55
CA ALA A 67 -8.74 -13.38 3.42
C ALA A 67 -7.27 -13.08 3.78
N LYS A 68 -6.97 -12.67 5.03
CA LYS A 68 -5.60 -12.52 5.54
C LYS A 68 -4.88 -13.86 5.62
N ILE A 69 -5.54 -14.90 6.14
CA ILE A 69 -4.99 -16.27 6.22
C ILE A 69 -4.70 -16.81 4.82
N MET A 70 -5.61 -16.63 3.86
CA MET A 70 -5.43 -17.05 2.48
C MET A 70 -4.18 -16.39 1.86
N ARG A 71 -4.01 -15.08 2.01
CA ARG A 71 -2.82 -14.36 1.51
C ARG A 71 -1.54 -14.83 2.21
N ALA A 72 -1.56 -15.04 3.52
CA ALA A 72 -0.40 -15.53 4.26
C ALA A 72 0.03 -16.93 3.78
N ASN A 73 -0.93 -17.81 3.45
CA ASN A 73 -0.65 -19.12 2.88
C ASN A 73 -0.10 -19.02 1.46
N ALA A 74 -0.66 -18.15 0.61
CA ALA A 74 -0.13 -17.89 -0.73
C ALA A 74 1.32 -17.38 -0.69
N ILE A 75 1.65 -16.46 0.23
CA ILE A 75 3.02 -15.98 0.43
C ILE A 75 3.96 -17.13 0.82
N LYS A 76 3.53 -18.02 1.73
CA LYS A 76 4.33 -19.19 2.13
C LYS A 76 4.57 -20.13 0.94
N GLN A 77 3.54 -20.37 0.13
CA GLN A 77 3.64 -21.23 -1.04
C GLN A 77 4.61 -20.64 -2.08
N ILE A 78 4.45 -19.36 -2.44
CA ILE A 78 5.34 -18.65 -3.37
C ILE A 78 6.79 -18.68 -2.89
N LYS A 79 7.03 -18.51 -1.58
CA LYS A 79 8.39 -18.59 -1.02
C LYS A 79 9.02 -19.99 -1.13
N LYS A 80 8.20 -21.04 -1.11
CA LYS A 80 8.65 -22.44 -1.16
C LYS A 80 8.80 -22.96 -2.59
N GLU A 81 7.83 -22.65 -3.44
CA GLU A 81 7.65 -23.25 -4.76
C GLU A 81 7.99 -22.27 -5.90
N GLY A 82 8.16 -20.99 -5.59
CA GLY A 82 8.29 -19.93 -6.59
C GLY A 82 6.93 -19.51 -7.16
N VAL A 83 6.97 -18.67 -8.18
CA VAL A 83 5.82 -18.42 -9.06
C VAL A 83 6.03 -19.26 -10.31
N GLU A 84 5.14 -20.22 -10.58
CA GLU A 84 5.11 -20.87 -11.89
C GLU A 84 4.94 -19.80 -12.97
N ARG A 85 5.73 -19.91 -14.05
CA ARG A 85 5.73 -18.99 -15.19
C ARG A 85 4.67 -19.37 -16.20
#